data_AF-A0A3D8WSV4-F1
#
_entry.id   AF-A0A3D8WSV4-F1
#
_cell.length_a   1.000
_cell.length_b   1.000
_cell.length_c   1.000
_cell.angle_alpha   90.00
_cell.angle_beta   90.00
_cell.angle_gamma   90.00
#
_symmetry.space_group_name_H-M   'P 1'
#
loop_
_entity.id
_entity.type
_entity.pdbx_description
1 polymer ?
#
loop_
_entity_poly.entity_id
_entity_poly.type
_entity_poly.pdbx_seq_one_letter_code
_entity_poly.pdbx_strand_id
1 'polypeptide(L)'
;MKKWPWIMLSVGAILLVFMMNYFIDKRQQPSNMISSVSLTTSISPDKKNMVEVKKLYTQSTDYFDYEQKQKVDSVRMYYGQSGSMLNQYKELKGIHPSRIHDVDVYWKDNQHVIIDIINAKQQQKNKVKKRFNYHLTEL
;
A
#
# COMPACT_ATOMS: atom_id res chain seq x y z
N MET A 1 -39.30 40.28 -22.17
CA MET A 1 -37.99 39.69 -22.53
C MET A 1 -37.77 38.44 -21.68
N LYS A 2 -37.72 37.25 -22.31
CA LYS A 2 -37.68 35.95 -21.60
C LYS A 2 -36.31 35.75 -20.96
N LYS A 3 -36.23 35.75 -19.62
CA LYS A 3 -35.02 35.48 -18.82
C LYS A 3 -34.65 33.98 -18.74
N TRP A 4 -35.42 33.14 -19.41
CA TRP A 4 -35.25 31.68 -19.51
C TRP A 4 -33.85 31.20 -19.92
N PRO A 5 -33.12 31.82 -20.89
CA PRO A 5 -31.80 31.34 -21.25
C PRO A 5 -30.77 31.55 -20.14
N TRP A 6 -30.88 32.63 -19.35
CA TRP A 6 -29.98 32.92 -18.23
C TRP A 6 -30.18 31.97 -17.06
N ILE A 7 -31.42 31.55 -16.83
CA ILE A 7 -31.77 30.56 -15.79
C ILE A 7 -31.21 29.18 -16.16
N MET A 8 -31.36 28.75 -17.41
CA MET A 8 -30.81 27.48 -17.88
C MET A 8 -29.27 27.43 -17.80
N LEU A 9 -28.60 28.56 -18.08
CA LEU A 9 -27.15 28.67 -18.00
C LEU A 9 -26.65 28.62 -16.55
N SER A 10 -27.37 29.26 -15.63
CA SER A 10 -27.11 29.21 -14.18
C SER A 10 -27.23 27.78 -13.63
N VAL A 11 -28.31 27.06 -13.98
CA VAL A 11 -28.53 25.69 -13.50
C VAL A 11 -27.45 24.75 -14.04
N GLY A 12 -27.07 24.89 -15.32
CA GLY A 12 -26.00 24.10 -15.94
C GLY A 12 -24.64 24.31 -15.24
N ALA A 13 -24.29 25.56 -14.92
CA ALA A 13 -23.04 25.87 -14.23
C ALA A 13 -22.99 25.27 -12.81
N ILE A 14 -24.11 25.36 -12.07
CA ILE A 14 -24.21 24.77 -10.72
C ILE A 14 -24.03 23.24 -10.79
N LEU A 15 -24.71 22.57 -11.73
CA LEU A 15 -24.58 21.12 -11.95
C LEU A 15 -23.13 20.70 -12.27
N LEU A 16 -22.43 21.51 -13.07
CA LEU A 16 -21.04 21.26 -13.44
C LEU A 16 -20.10 21.36 -12.21
N VAL A 17 -20.31 22.35 -11.35
CA VAL A 17 -19.58 22.49 -10.07
C VAL A 17 -19.84 21.30 -9.15
N PHE A 18 -21.10 20.85 -9.04
CA PHE A 18 -21.43 19.65 -8.26
C PHE A 18 -20.79 18.38 -8.81
N MET A 19 -20.78 18.19 -10.13
CA MET A 19 -20.11 17.05 -10.77
C MET A 19 -18.59 17.10 -10.57
N MET A 20 -17.94 18.27 -10.72
CA MET A 20 -16.51 18.41 -10.46
C MET A 20 -16.17 18.11 -8.99
N ASN A 21 -16.94 18.63 -8.04
CA ASN A 21 -16.75 18.33 -6.61
C ASN A 21 -16.96 16.84 -6.30
N TYR A 22 -17.98 16.19 -6.88
CA TYR A 22 -18.23 14.76 -6.70
C TYR A 22 -17.07 13.88 -7.22
N PHE A 23 -16.45 14.26 -8.34
CA PHE A 23 -15.28 13.56 -8.88
C PHE A 23 -13.98 13.85 -8.13
N ILE A 24 -13.84 15.03 -7.51
CA ILE A 24 -12.67 15.38 -6.67
C ILE A 24 -12.71 14.62 -5.35
N ASP A 25 -13.89 14.52 -4.71
CA ASP A 25 -14.07 13.88 -3.41
C ASP A 25 -13.70 12.38 -3.44
N LYS A 26 -14.03 11.68 -4.54
CA LYS A 26 -13.61 10.27 -4.74
C LYS A 26 -12.12 10.06 -4.95
N ARG A 27 -11.36 11.08 -5.38
CA ARG A 27 -9.91 10.95 -5.60
C ARG A 27 -9.07 11.28 -4.37
N GLN A 28 -9.68 11.89 -3.36
CA GLN A 28 -8.96 12.46 -2.21
C GLN A 28 -9.37 11.86 -0.87
N GLN A 29 -10.17 10.78 -0.83
CA GLN A 29 -10.33 10.09 0.43
C GLN A 29 -9.02 9.37 0.75
N PRO A 30 -8.22 9.81 1.75
CA PRO A 30 -7.13 8.97 2.22
C PRO A 30 -7.77 7.65 2.62
N SER A 31 -7.24 6.53 2.15
CA SER A 31 -7.64 5.26 2.76
C SER A 31 -7.36 5.44 4.24
N ASN A 32 -8.40 5.26 5.07
CA ASN A 32 -8.26 5.31 6.52
C ASN A 32 -7.40 4.11 6.93
N MET A 33 -6.09 4.25 6.73
CA MET A 33 -5.09 3.30 7.14
C MET A 33 -5.05 3.35 8.64
N ILE A 34 -5.60 2.31 9.26
CA ILE A 34 -5.87 2.30 10.69
C ILE A 34 -4.85 1.47 11.44
N SER A 35 -4.19 0.53 10.75
CA SER A 35 -3.14 -0.27 11.34
C SER A 35 -2.13 -0.75 10.31
N SER A 36 -0.90 -0.96 10.77
CA SER A 36 0.14 -1.65 10.04
C SER A 36 0.83 -2.66 10.94
N VAL A 37 1.19 -3.81 10.38
CA VAL A 37 1.98 -4.84 11.06
C VAL A 37 3.27 -5.06 10.29
N SER A 38 4.40 -5.00 11.01
CA SER A 38 5.70 -5.36 10.45
C SER A 38 5.78 -6.87 10.25
N LEU A 39 6.09 -7.31 9.03
CA LEU A 39 6.23 -8.72 8.69
C LEU A 39 7.70 -9.18 8.82
N THR A 40 8.62 -8.35 8.36
CA THR A 40 10.06 -8.62 8.47
C THR A 40 10.84 -7.34 8.31
N THR A 41 11.95 -7.28 9.04
CA THR A 41 12.92 -6.21 9.00
C THR A 41 14.30 -6.80 8.75
N SER A 42 15.05 -6.21 7.84
CA SER A 42 16.39 -6.69 7.48
C SER A 42 17.33 -5.52 7.25
N ILE A 43 18.57 -5.67 7.69
CA ILE A 43 19.62 -4.66 7.62
C ILE A 43 20.71 -5.18 6.67
N SER A 44 21.27 -4.29 5.84
CA SER A 44 22.30 -4.63 4.87
C SER A 44 23.58 -5.17 5.54
N PRO A 45 24.44 -5.91 4.81
CA PRO A 45 25.68 -6.46 5.37
C PRO A 45 26.60 -5.42 6.03
N ASP A 46 26.72 -4.23 5.43
CA ASP A 46 27.48 -3.10 5.97
C ASP A 46 26.75 -2.31 7.08
N LYS A 47 25.53 -2.72 7.42
CA LYS A 47 24.65 -2.11 8.43
C LYS A 47 24.19 -0.69 8.14
N LYS A 48 24.40 -0.18 6.92
CA LYS A 48 24.02 1.19 6.55
C LYS A 48 22.59 1.30 6.08
N ASN A 49 22.07 0.29 5.40
CA ASN A 49 20.73 0.29 4.82
C ASN A 49 19.82 -0.67 5.57
N MET A 50 18.53 -0.37 5.55
CA MET A 50 17.50 -1.14 6.23
C MET A 50 16.27 -1.20 5.34
N VAL A 51 15.63 -2.37 5.35
CA VAL A 51 14.37 -2.62 4.69
C VAL A 51 13.41 -3.20 5.70
N GLU A 52 12.17 -2.72 5.68
CA GLU A 52 11.08 -3.20 6.51
C GLU A 52 9.85 -3.47 5.63
N VAL A 53 9.36 -4.70 5.62
CA VAL A 53 8.13 -5.07 4.91
C VAL A 53 6.96 -5.01 5.88
N LYS A 54 5.99 -4.14 5.59
CA LYS A 54 4.77 -3.97 6.38
C LYS A 54 3.55 -4.42 5.61
N LYS A 55 2.59 -4.98 6.35
CA LYS A 55 1.23 -5.22 5.91
C LYS A 55 0.34 -4.12 6.47
N LEU A 56 -0.42 -3.49 5.58
CA LEU A 56 -1.30 -2.38 5.92
C LEU A 56 -2.74 -2.86 5.92
N TYR A 57 -3.52 -2.33 6.87
CA TYR A 57 -4.92 -2.63 7.04
C TYR A 57 -5.74 -1.36 6.97
N THR A 58 -6.82 -1.42 6.20
CA THR A 58 -7.90 -0.43 6.22
C THR A 58 -9.05 -1.00 7.03
N GLN A 59 -9.64 -0.18 7.88
CA GLN A 59 -10.92 -0.52 8.49
C GLN A 59 -12.03 -0.15 7.51
N SER A 60 -12.92 -1.08 7.25
CA SER A 60 -14.22 -0.77 6.65
C SER A 60 -15.27 -0.91 7.74
N THR A 61 -15.97 0.19 8.02
CA THR A 61 -17.18 0.15 8.84
C THR A 61 -18.32 -0.23 7.92
N ASP A 62 -18.94 -1.39 8.14
CA ASP A 62 -20.18 -1.72 7.46
C ASP A 62 -21.32 -0.93 8.13
N TYR A 63 -21.99 -0.06 7.36
CA TYR A 63 -23.01 0.86 7.87
C TYR A 63 -24.22 0.12 8.48
N PHE A 64 -24.45 -1.13 8.08
CA PHE A 64 -25.58 -1.93 8.55
C PHE A 64 -25.26 -2.85 9.74
N ASP A 65 -23.99 -3.20 9.94
CA ASP A 65 -23.61 -4.26 10.88
C ASP A 65 -22.88 -3.75 12.13
N TYR A 66 -22.49 -2.46 12.20
CA TYR A 66 -21.64 -1.89 13.27
C TYR A 66 -20.34 -2.68 13.58
N GLU A 67 -20.04 -3.75 12.84
CA GLU A 67 -18.84 -4.55 13.00
C GLU A 67 -17.67 -3.88 12.25
N GLN A 68 -16.61 -3.60 13.01
CA GLN A 68 -15.35 -3.11 12.47
C GLN A 68 -14.56 -4.26 11.86
N LYS A 69 -14.67 -4.45 10.54
CA LYS A 69 -13.89 -5.46 9.80
C LYS A 69 -12.58 -4.84 9.32
N GLN A 70 -11.45 -5.48 9.64
CA GLN A 70 -10.14 -5.10 9.09
C GLN A 70 -9.89 -5.84 7.79
N LYS A 71 -9.69 -5.10 6.70
CA LYS A 71 -9.30 -5.65 5.40
C LYS A 71 -7.85 -5.33 5.14
N VAL A 72 -7.11 -6.32 4.62
CA VAL A 72 -5.75 -6.08 4.11
C VAL A 72 -5.86 -5.10 2.95
N ASP A 73 -5.18 -3.98 3.08
CA ASP A 73 -5.12 -2.94 2.05
C ASP A 73 -3.97 -3.22 1.09
N SER A 74 -2.74 -3.22 1.61
CA SER A 74 -1.54 -3.37 0.80
C SER A 74 -0.39 -3.98 1.60
N VAL A 75 0.62 -4.47 0.87
CA VAL A 75 1.91 -4.85 1.45
C VAL A 75 2.96 -3.92 0.85
N ARG A 76 3.77 -3.30 1.71
CA ARG A 76 4.73 -2.28 1.31
C ARG A 76 6.11 -2.60 1.88
N MET A 77 7.12 -2.46 1.05
CA MET A 77 8.52 -2.47 1.45
C MET A 77 8.95 -1.03 1.71
N TYR A 78 9.26 -0.71 2.95
CA TYR A 78 9.89 0.54 3.37
C TYR A 78 11.40 0.38 3.35
N TYR A 79 12.13 1.43 2.98
CA TYR A 79 13.59 1.38 2.87
C TYR A 79 14.23 2.71 3.28
N GLY A 80 15.50 2.66 3.67
CA GLY A 80 16.25 3.84 4.10
C GLY A 80 17.51 3.48 4.88
N GLN A 81 18.12 4.49 5.51
CA GLN A 81 19.31 4.30 6.34
C GLN A 81 18.93 3.57 7.64
N SER A 82 19.77 2.63 8.07
CA SER A 82 19.61 1.95 9.35
C SER A 82 19.61 2.97 10.51
N GLY A 83 18.64 2.83 11.42
CA GLY A 83 18.44 3.76 12.53
C GLY A 83 17.70 5.07 12.18
N SER A 84 17.38 5.29 10.90
CA SER A 84 16.54 6.41 10.47
C SER A 84 15.07 6.04 10.39
N MET A 85 14.19 7.04 10.32
CA MET A 85 12.77 6.82 10.06
C MET A 85 12.56 6.42 8.59
N LEU A 86 11.98 5.24 8.35
CA LEU A 86 11.73 4.73 7.00
C LEU A 86 10.42 5.31 6.44
N ASN A 87 10.53 6.36 5.61
CA ASN A 87 9.38 7.07 5.03
C ASN A 87 9.11 6.70 3.57
N GLN A 88 10.14 6.25 2.85
CA GLN A 88 10.01 5.85 1.46
C GLN A 88 9.56 4.39 1.37
N TYR A 89 8.68 4.09 0.42
CA TYR A 89 8.18 2.73 0.22
C TYR A 89 7.88 2.39 -1.23
N LYS A 90 7.95 1.09 -1.54
CA LYS A 90 7.33 0.49 -2.73
C LYS A 90 6.28 -0.52 -2.33
N GLU A 91 5.16 -0.48 -3.06
CA GLU A 91 4.10 -1.47 -2.90
C GLU A 91 4.48 -2.79 -3.57
N LEU A 92 4.39 -3.89 -2.80
CA LEU A 92 4.59 -5.25 -3.30
C LEU A 92 3.26 -5.73 -3.90
N LYS A 93 3.05 -5.44 -5.19
CA LYS A 93 1.78 -5.72 -5.86
C LYS A 93 1.53 -7.22 -6.08
N GLY A 94 0.27 -7.63 -5.97
CA GLY A 94 -0.21 -8.98 -6.31
C GLY A 94 0.16 -10.06 -5.29
N ILE A 95 0.39 -9.67 -4.03
CA ILE A 95 0.68 -10.61 -2.93
C ILE A 95 -0.23 -10.33 -1.75
N HIS A 96 -0.58 -11.39 -1.03
CA HIS A 96 -1.41 -11.34 0.18
C HIS A 96 -0.86 -12.36 1.18
N PRO A 97 0.27 -12.07 1.85
CA PRO A 97 0.84 -12.95 2.85
C PRO A 97 -0.18 -13.14 3.97
N SER A 98 -0.41 -14.39 4.33
CA SER A 98 -1.37 -14.75 5.37
C SER A 98 -0.74 -14.63 6.74
N ARG A 99 0.55 -14.95 6.84
CA ARG A 99 1.34 -14.96 8.08
C ARG A 99 2.58 -14.07 7.95
N ILE A 100 3.14 -13.71 9.10
CA ILE A 100 4.40 -12.94 9.21
C ILE A 100 5.54 -13.69 8.52
N HIS A 101 5.64 -15.01 8.75
CA HIS A 101 6.68 -15.88 8.17
C HIS A 101 6.48 -16.24 6.69
N ASP A 102 5.49 -15.65 6.01
CA ASP A 102 5.31 -15.82 4.56
C ASP A 102 6.18 -14.82 3.76
N VAL A 103 7.05 -14.05 4.41
CA VAL A 103 7.91 -13.05 3.78
C VAL A 103 9.34 -13.20 4.29
N ASP A 104 10.25 -13.53 3.39
CA ASP A 104 11.69 -13.56 3.65
C ASP A 104 12.37 -12.39 2.94
N VAL A 105 13.29 -11.73 3.63
CA VAL A 105 14.06 -10.59 3.10
C VAL A 105 15.54 -10.86 3.31
N TYR A 106 16.31 -10.87 2.22
CA TYR A 106 17.74 -11.08 2.27
C TYR A 106 18.48 -10.17 1.29
N TRP A 107 19.73 -9.88 1.60
CA TRP A 107 20.56 -8.96 0.84
C TRP A 107 21.52 -9.75 -0.04
N LYS A 108 21.57 -9.40 -1.33
CA LYS A 108 22.60 -9.90 -2.25
C LYS A 108 23.91 -9.14 -2.04
N ASP A 109 23.80 -7.84 -1.78
CA ASP A 109 24.88 -6.93 -1.39
C ASP A 109 24.28 -5.73 -0.65
N ASN A 110 25.05 -4.67 -0.42
CA ASN A 110 24.60 -3.50 0.36
C ASN A 110 23.49 -2.68 -0.32
N GLN A 111 23.26 -2.85 -1.62
CA GLN A 111 22.28 -2.08 -2.39
C GLN A 111 21.21 -2.95 -3.05
N HIS A 112 21.41 -4.27 -3.13
CA HIS A 112 20.46 -5.20 -3.71
C HIS A 112 19.75 -6.01 -2.63
N VAL A 113 18.44 -5.80 -2.51
CA VAL A 113 17.56 -6.56 -1.62
C VAL A 113 16.67 -7.49 -2.43
N ILE A 114 16.48 -8.69 -1.92
CA ILE A 114 15.58 -9.69 -2.48
C ILE A 114 14.51 -9.99 -1.43
N ILE A 115 13.26 -9.93 -1.88
CA ILE A 115 12.08 -10.25 -1.07
C ILE A 115 11.38 -11.45 -1.69
N ASP A 116 11.33 -12.53 -0.93
CA ASP A 116 10.64 -13.75 -1.30
C ASP A 116 9.34 -13.89 -0.51
N ILE A 117 8.25 -14.14 -1.23
CA ILE A 117 6.96 -14.45 -0.62
C ILE A 117 6.80 -15.97 -0.61
N ILE A 118 6.71 -16.54 0.57
CA ILE A 118 6.67 -17.97 0.80
C ILE A 118 5.22 -18.47 0.87
N ASN A 119 4.96 -19.61 0.25
CA ASN A 119 3.75 -20.38 0.46
C ASN A 119 4.01 -21.49 1.49
N ALA A 120 3.72 -21.21 2.76
CA ALA A 120 3.91 -22.19 3.85
C ALA A 120 3.07 -23.46 3.71
N LYS A 121 2.05 -23.50 2.83
CA LYS A 121 1.23 -24.70 2.58
C LYS A 121 1.87 -25.72 1.64
N GLN A 122 2.91 -25.34 0.87
CA GLN A 122 3.56 -26.25 -0.07
C GLN A 122 4.82 -26.87 0.54
N GLN A 123 4.75 -28.16 0.90
CA GLN A 123 5.83 -28.81 1.62
C GLN A 123 7.08 -29.16 0.78
N GLN A 124 7.08 -29.20 -0.56
CA GLN A 124 8.11 -30.04 -1.23
C GLN A 124 8.82 -29.63 -2.52
N LYS A 125 8.66 -28.47 -3.18
CA LYS A 125 9.66 -28.14 -4.26
C LYS A 125 9.89 -26.71 -4.72
N ASN A 126 9.05 -25.74 -4.36
CA ASN A 126 9.38 -24.33 -4.54
C ASN A 126 8.52 -23.54 -3.56
N LYS A 127 9.10 -23.20 -2.40
CA LYS A 127 8.39 -22.47 -1.35
C LYS A 127 8.13 -21.02 -1.75
N VAL A 128 8.93 -20.47 -2.68
CA VAL A 128 8.79 -19.09 -3.14
C VAL A 128 7.67 -18.99 -4.17
N LYS A 129 6.58 -18.31 -3.79
CA LYS A 129 5.45 -17.96 -4.65
C LYS A 129 5.77 -16.80 -5.58
N LYS A 130 6.48 -15.79 -5.07
CA LYS A 130 6.86 -14.60 -5.82
C LYS A 130 8.14 -14.01 -5.25
N ARG A 131 9.04 -13.57 -6.14
CA ARG A 131 10.28 -12.89 -5.80
C ARG A 131 10.25 -11.47 -6.31
N PHE A 132 10.71 -10.54 -5.49
CA PHE A 132 10.99 -9.16 -5.87
C PHE A 132 12.47 -8.91 -5.70
N ASN A 133 13.11 -8.33 -6.72
CA ASN A 133 14.50 -7.92 -6.66
C ASN A 133 14.52 -6.40 -6.79
N TYR A 134 15.14 -5.72 -5.84
CA TYR A 134 15.21 -4.27 -5.82
C TYR A 134 16.64 -3.80 -5.63
N HIS A 135 17.00 -2.78 -6.40
CA HIS A 135 18.21 -2.00 -6.19
C HIS A 135 17.83 -0.68 -5.50
N LEU A 136 18.45 -0.38 -4.35
CA LEU A 136 18.03 0.75 -3.50
C LEU A 136 18.07 2.11 -4.20
N THR A 137 18.92 2.31 -5.21
CA THR A 137 18.98 3.60 -5.94
C THR A 137 17.86 3.76 -6.97
N GLU A 138 17.18 2.66 -7.33
CA GLU A 138 16.03 2.65 -8.24
C GLU A 138 14.69 2.69 -7.50
N LEU A 139 14.75 2.78 -6.16
CA LEU A 139 13.59 2.76 -5.29
C LEU A 139 12.97 4.14 -5.10
#